data_AF-W1XQE3-F1
#
_entry.id   AF-W1XQE3-F1
#
_cell.length_a   1.000
_cell.length_b   1.000
_cell.length_c   1.000
_cell.angle_alpha   90.00
_cell.angle_beta   90.00
_cell.angle_gamma   90.00
#
_symmetry.space_group_name_H-M   'P 1'
#
loop_
_entity.id
_entity.type
_entity.pdbx_description
1 polymer ?
#
loop_
_entity_poly.entity_id
_entity_poly.type
_entity_poly.pdbx_seq_one_letter_code
_entity_poly.pdbx_strand_id
1 'polypeptide(L)' 'LTVCGEVKSVEEIMATVLRDKPFYDRSGGGLTLSGGEPFMQPEMAMALLQASHEAGIHTAVETCLHVPWKYIAPSLPY' A
#
# COMPACT_ATOMS: atom_id res chain seq x y z
N LEU A 1 -23.25 6.35 -8.09
CA LEU A 1 -21.96 5.67 -7.79
C LEU A 1 -22.16 4.90 -6.50
N THR A 2 -21.90 3.60 -6.52
CA THR A 2 -21.94 2.76 -5.32
C THR A 2 -20.51 2.40 -4.97
N VAL A 3 -20.13 2.62 -3.72
CA VAL A 3 -18.82 2.22 -3.21
C VAL A 3 -18.87 0.72 -2.92
N CYS A 4 -17.89 -0.02 -3.43
CA CYS A 4 -17.72 -1.44 -3.18
C CYS A 4 -16.37 -1.68 -2.49
N GLY A 5 -16.33 -2.49 -1.45
CA GLY A 5 -15.12 -2.80 -0.70
C GLY A 5 -15.42 -3.20 0.74
N GLU A 6 -14.36 -3.51 1.48
CA GLU A 6 -14.40 -3.90 2.88
C GLU A 6 -13.55 -2.90 3.67
N VAL A 7 -14.02 -2.48 4.85
CA VAL A 7 -13.16 -1.75 5.79
C VAL A 7 -12.26 -2.78 6.44
N LYS A 8 -10.94 -2.57 6.35
CA LYS A 8 -9.92 -3.41 6.97
C LYS A 8 -8.88 -2.56 7.67
N SER A 9 -8.31 -3.09 8.74
CA SER A 9 -7.12 -2.51 9.36
C SER A 9 -5.86 -2.83 8.54
N VAL A 10 -4.78 -2.10 8.82
CA VAL A 10 -3.47 -2.34 8.19
C VAL A 10 -2.99 -3.75 8.53
N GLU A 11 -3.20 -4.20 9.77
CA GLU A 11 -2.81 -5.52 10.25
C GLU A 11 -3.55 -6.64 9.50
N GLU A 12 -4.85 -6.48 9.24
CA GLU A 12 -5.64 -7.47 8.48
C GLU A 12 -5.17 -7.58 7.03
N ILE A 13 -4.84 -6.45 6.41
CA ILE A 13 -4.29 -6.42 5.04
C ILE A 13 -2.90 -7.05 5.02
N MET A 14 -2.01 -6.63 5.93
CA MET A 14 -0.64 -7.13 6.00
C MET A 14 -0.58 -8.62 6.34
N ALA A 15 -1.51 -9.13 7.16
CA ALA A 15 -1.63 -10.57 7.40
C ALA A 15 -1.88 -11.34 6.09
N THR A 16 -2.60 -10.75 5.13
CA THR A 16 -2.77 -11.33 3.80
C THR A 16 -1.50 -11.22 2.96
N VAL A 17 -0.92 -10.02 2.89
CA VAL A 17 0.30 -9.75 2.10
C VAL A 17 1.46 -10.65 2.53
N LEU A 18 1.65 -10.85 3.84
CA LEU A 18 2.74 -11.65 4.39
C LEU A 18 2.65 -13.14 4.04
N ARG A 19 1.48 -13.66 3.66
CA ARG A 19 1.34 -15.05 3.19
C ARG A 19 2.16 -15.30 1.91
N ASP A 20 2.34 -14.26 1.10
CA ASP A 20 3.04 -14.32 -0.16
C ASP A 20 4.51 -13.89 -0.05
N LYS A 21 5.00 -13.55 1.16
CA LYS A 21 6.40 -13.14 1.38
C LYS A 21 7.43 -14.11 0.81
N PRO A 22 7.31 -15.44 0.96
CA PRO A 22 8.26 -16.37 0.34
C PRO A 22 8.30 -16.29 -1.20
N PHE A 23 7.21 -15.85 -1.84
CA PHE A 23 7.18 -15.61 -3.27
C PHE A 23 7.86 -14.28 -3.63
N TYR A 24 7.59 -13.21 -2.88
CA TYR A 24 8.28 -11.91 -3.04
C TYR A 24 9.79 -12.05 -2.90
N ASP A 25 10.25 -12.74 -1.84
CA ASP A 25 11.68 -12.95 -1.57
C ASP A 25 12.38 -13.73 -2.69
N ARG A 26 11.69 -14.66 -3.36
CA ARG A 26 12.25 -15.43 -4.50
C ARG A 26 12.20 -14.67 -5.83
N SER A 27 11.18 -13.84 -6.02
CA SER A 27 10.94 -13.14 -7.29
C SER A 27 11.59 -11.76 -7.36
N GLY A 28 11.95 -11.17 -6.21
CA GLY A 28 12.28 -9.75 -6.11
C GLY A 28 11.07 -8.82 -6.25
N GLY A 29 9.85 -9.36 -6.15
CA GLY A 29 8.60 -8.60 -6.22
C GLY A 29 8.18 -7.97 -4.90
N GLY A 30 6.92 -7.55 -4.81
CA GLY A 30 6.35 -7.00 -3.59
C GLY A 30 4.91 -6.51 -3.73
N LEU A 31 4.57 -5.45 -3.01
CA LEU A 31 3.23 -4.88 -2.94
C LEU A 31 3.11 -3.65 -3.85
N THR A 32 2.11 -3.64 -4.74
CA THR A 32 1.69 -2.43 -5.46
C THR A 32 0.36 -1.96 -4.92
N LEU A 33 0.28 -0.72 -4.44
CA LEU A 33 -0.99 -0.05 -4.16
C LEU A 33 -1.58 0.46 -5.47
N SER A 34 -2.76 -0.04 -5.85
CA SER A 34 -3.48 0.35 -7.06
C SER A 34 -4.99 0.47 -6.78
N GLY A 35 -5.81 0.69 -7.81
CA GLY A 35 -7.26 0.78 -7.70
C GLY A 35 -7.78 2.16 -8.11
N GLY A 36 -8.54 2.82 -7.24
CA GLY A 36 -8.89 4.24 -7.41
C GLY A 36 -7.64 5.12 -7.33
N GLU A 37 -7.67 6.17 -6.52
CA GLU A 37 -6.45 6.91 -6.20
C GLU A 37 -6.00 6.52 -4.78
N PRO A 38 -4.89 5.76 -4.61
CA PRO A 38 -4.43 5.30 -3.30
C PRO A 38 -4.28 6.43 -2.28
N PHE A 39 -3.80 7.60 -2.71
CA PHE A 39 -3.60 8.76 -1.84
C PHE A 39 -4.89 9.54 -1.51
N MET A 40 -6.06 9.07 -1.95
CA MET A 40 -7.35 9.51 -1.38
C MET A 40 -7.61 8.93 0.01
N GLN A 41 -6.85 7.90 0.42
CA GLN A 41 -6.82 7.36 1.78
C GLN A 41 -5.37 7.45 2.32
N PRO A 42 -4.84 8.68 2.55
CA PRO A 42 -3.42 8.89 2.76
C PRO A 42 -2.87 8.16 3.99
N GLU A 43 -3.63 8.09 5.09
CA GLU A 43 -3.21 7.40 6.31
C GLU A 43 -3.04 5.90 6.09
N MET A 44 -3.99 5.28 5.37
CA MET A 44 -3.95 3.86 5.03
C MET A 44 -2.81 3.56 4.05
N ALA A 45 -2.64 4.38 3.00
CA ALA A 45 -1.58 4.21 2.03
C ALA A 45 -0.20 4.29 2.69
N MET A 46 0.05 5.32 3.50
CA MET A 46 1.30 5.48 4.25
C MET A 46 1.56 4.28 5.17
N ALA A 47 0.56 3.87 5.96
CA ALA A 47 0.73 2.79 6.92
C ALA A 47 1.00 1.43 6.24
N LEU A 48 0.38 1.16 5.09
CA LEU A 48 0.66 -0.06 4.31
C LEU A 48 2.07 -0.04 3.71
N LEU A 49 2.51 1.10 3.18
CA LEU A 49 3.86 1.26 2.63
C LEU A 49 4.91 1.09 3.73
N GLN A 50 4.71 1.76 4.87
CA GLN A 50 5.57 1.62 6.04
C GLN A 50 5.65 0.17 6.53
N ALA A 51 4.51 -0.49 6.77
CA ALA A 51 4.49 -1.86 7.26
C ALA A 51 5.11 -2.84 6.25
N SER A 52 4.93 -2.61 4.95
CA SER A 52 5.57 -3.41 3.89
C SER A 52 7.07 -3.22 3.87
N HIS A 53 7.54 -1.96 3.97
CA HIS A 53 8.95 -1.63 4.04
C HIS A 53 9.62 -2.26 5.28
N GLU A 54 8.98 -2.18 6.46
CA GLU A 54 9.45 -2.82 7.70
C GLU A 54 9.49 -4.35 7.60
N ALA A 55 8.60 -4.96 6.81
CA ALA A 55 8.61 -6.39 6.51
C ALA A 55 9.63 -6.79 5.41
N GLY A 56 10.41 -5.83 4.89
CA GLY A 56 11.36 -6.04 3.81
C GLY A 56 10.69 -6.41 2.48
N ILE A 57 9.49 -5.90 2.22
CA ILE A 57 8.73 -6.08 0.98
C ILE A 57 8.89 -4.82 0.12
N HIS A 58 9.26 -4.99 -1.14
CA HIS A 58 9.31 -3.88 -2.09
C HIS A 58 7.93 -3.28 -2.32
N THR A 59 7.87 -1.96 -2.44
CA THR A 59 6.63 -1.22 -2.59
C THR A 59 6.58 -0.51 -3.95
N ALA A 60 5.36 -0.37 -4.47
CA ALA A 60 5.06 0.48 -5.61
C ALA A 60 3.68 1.12 -5.44
N VAL A 61 3.45 2.24 -6.11
CA VAL A 61 2.14 2.90 -6.15
C VAL A 61 1.79 3.18 -7.60
N GLU A 62 0.65 2.65 -8.05
CA GLU A 62 0.04 2.98 -9.33
C GLU A 62 -0.94 4.14 -9.10
N THR A 63 -0.61 5.32 -9.62
CA THR A 63 -1.32 6.57 -9.30
C THR A 63 -1.21 7.57 -10.45
N CYS A 64 -2.23 8.43 -10.62
CA CYS A 64 -2.16 9.60 -11.51
C CYS A 64 -1.76 10.88 -10.78
N LEU A 65 -1.52 10.79 -9.46
CA LEU A 65 -1.10 11.86 -8.57
C LEU A 65 -2.06 13.06 -8.53
N HIS A 66 -3.34 12.85 -8.83
CA HIS A 66 -4.35 13.92 -8.83
C HIS A 66 -4.91 14.18 -7.41
N VAL A 67 -4.00 14.45 -6.47
CA VAL A 67 -4.29 14.74 -5.06
C VAL A 67 -3.37 15.84 -4.53
N PRO A 68 -3.73 16.52 -3.42
CA PRO A 68 -2.83 17.45 -2.76
C PRO A 68 -1.51 16.77 -2.34
N TRP A 69 -0.37 17.44 -2.56
CA TRP A 69 0.96 16.92 -2.19
C TRP A 69 1.07 16.44 -0.74
N LYS A 70 0.36 17.10 0.18
CA LYS A 70 0.31 16.74 1.61
C LYS A 70 -0.19 15.30 1.86
N TYR A 71 -0.87 14.67 0.91
CA TYR A 71 -1.32 13.28 1.00
C TYR A 71 -0.26 12.28 0.52
N ILE A 72 0.67 12.71 -0.32
CA ILE A 72 1.75 11.88 -0.88
C ILE A 72 3.01 11.96 0.00
N ALA A 73 3.38 13.18 0.41
CA ALA A 73 4.64 13.45 1.09
C ALA A 73 4.94 12.55 2.32
N PRO A 74 3.95 12.21 3.18
CA PRO A 74 4.20 11.32 4.33
C PRO A 74 4.64 9.90 3.95
N SER A 75 4.28 9.43 2.74
CA SER A 75 4.59 8.08 2.29
C SER A 75 5.97 7.94 1.65
N LEU A 76 6.61 9.04 1.23
CA LEU A 76 7.88 9.01 0.49
C LEU A 76 9.06 8.30 1.18
N PRO A 77 9.16 8.24 2.53
CA PRO A 77 10.22 7.48 3.18
C PRO A 77 10.10 5.95 3.06
N TYR A 78 9.00 5.43 2.53
CA TYR A 78 8.64 3.99 2.48
C TYR A 78 8.28 3.53 1.07
#